data_AF-A0A2S4KYE9-F1
#
_entry.id   AF-A0A2S4KYE9-F1
#
_cell.length_a   1.000
_cell.length_b   1.000
_cell.length_c   1.000
_cell.angle_alpha   90.00
_cell.angle_beta   90.00
_cell.angle_gamma   90.00
#
_symmetry.space_group_name_H-M   'P 1'
#
loop_
_entity.id
_entity.type
_entity.pdbx_description
1 polymer ?
#
loop_
_entity_poly.entity_id
_entity_poly.type
_entity_poly.pdbx_seq_one_letter_code
_entity_poly.pdbx_strand_id
1 'polypeptide(L)'
;MNSLVEFACVPPALLPLQPYSTSQQWYSAMADMHIMQATFQRNDAILDEDDARDKFVARRLFRRLAMSGRFEADDPRDEILDTSFRLYSEDLRPSNVLIDEKLRVVGVIDWEFAFIRSAVDATSQKPRVLARRVYEVDGSI
;
A
#
# COMPACT_ATOMS: atom_id res chain seq x y z
N MET A 1 14.47 -4.16 -4.42
CA MET A 1 14.59 -3.75 -5.84
C MET A 1 13.34 -2.94 -6.20
N ASN A 2 13.43 -1.87 -7.00
CA ASN A 2 12.27 -1.01 -7.28
C ASN A 2 11.49 -1.52 -8.50
N SER A 3 10.32 -2.12 -8.25
CA SER A 3 9.47 -2.72 -9.27
C SER A 3 8.97 -1.75 -10.34
N LEU A 4 8.85 -0.45 -10.05
CA LEU A 4 8.46 0.56 -11.04
C LEU A 4 9.55 0.77 -12.10
N VAL A 5 10.82 0.71 -11.70
CA VAL A 5 11.94 0.82 -12.63
C VAL A 5 12.12 -0.48 -13.40
N GLU A 6 12.07 -1.61 -12.68
CA GLU A 6 12.36 -2.93 -13.24
C GLU A 6 11.28 -3.41 -14.21
N PHE A 7 10.01 -3.38 -13.80
CA PHE A 7 8.91 -3.98 -14.58
C PHE A 7 8.13 -2.94 -15.38
N ALA A 8 7.95 -1.74 -14.83
CA ALA A 8 7.18 -0.70 -15.50
C ALA A 8 8.02 0.26 -16.35
N CYS A 9 9.35 0.12 -16.35
CA CYS A 9 10.28 1.02 -17.08
C CYS A 9 10.03 2.52 -16.77
N VAL A 10 9.60 2.83 -15.55
CA VAL A 10 9.40 4.21 -15.10
C VAL A 10 10.75 4.91 -15.03
N PRO A 11 10.92 6.08 -15.68
CA PRO A 11 12.13 6.87 -15.55
C PRO A 11 12.43 7.18 -14.07
N PRO A 12 13.64 6.88 -13.55
CA PRO A 12 13.96 7.12 -12.14
C PRO A 12 13.78 8.56 -11.68
N ALA A 13 13.90 9.53 -12.60
CA ALA A 13 13.69 10.96 -12.34
C ALA A 13 12.23 11.31 -11.97
N LEU A 14 11.26 10.43 -12.27
CA LEU A 14 9.85 10.60 -11.90
C LEU A 14 9.51 9.99 -10.53
N LEU A 15 10.44 9.24 -9.93
CA LEU A 15 10.19 8.62 -8.64
C LEU A 15 10.25 9.66 -7.51
N PRO A 16 9.46 9.47 -6.45
CA PRO A 16 9.57 10.32 -5.27
C PRO A 16 10.97 10.18 -4.65
N LEU A 17 11.65 11.31 -4.45
CA LEU A 17 13.00 11.36 -3.87
C LEU A 17 13.01 11.84 -2.42
N GLN A 18 11.88 12.33 -1.92
CA GLN A 18 11.78 12.93 -0.59
C GLN A 18 10.99 12.02 0.36
N PRO A 19 11.36 12.00 1.66
CA PRO A 19 10.55 11.34 2.67
C PRO A 19 9.21 12.08 2.84
N TYR A 20 8.22 11.36 3.36
CA TYR A 20 6.88 11.88 3.62
C TYR A 20 6.72 12.21 5.10
N SER A 21 6.09 13.33 5.42
CA SER A 21 5.85 13.72 6.82
C SER A 21 4.53 13.21 7.39
N THR A 22 3.59 12.81 6.53
CA THR A 22 2.28 12.25 6.93
C THR A 22 1.93 11.00 6.13
N SER A 23 1.09 10.16 6.70
CA SER A 23 0.46 9.02 6.02
C SER A 23 -0.27 9.46 4.74
N GLN A 24 -1.00 10.57 4.78
CA GLN A 24 -1.73 11.11 3.64
C GLN A 24 -0.82 11.44 2.46
N GLN A 25 0.33 12.08 2.71
CA GLN A 25 1.33 12.35 1.68
C GLN A 25 1.89 11.04 1.08
N TRP A 26 2.17 10.07 1.94
CA TRP A 26 2.64 8.75 1.52
C TRP A 26 1.60 8.02 0.64
N TYR A 27 0.33 7.96 1.05
CA TYR A 27 -0.75 7.34 0.27
C TYR A 27 -0.99 8.07 -1.05
N SER A 28 -0.91 9.39 -1.06
CA SER A 28 -1.07 10.18 -2.28
C SER A 28 0.03 9.86 -3.28
N ALA A 29 1.29 9.83 -2.83
CA ALA A 29 2.42 9.46 -3.68
C ALA A 29 2.34 7.99 -4.13
N MET A 30 1.89 7.08 -3.28
CA MET A 30 1.64 5.68 -3.66
C MET A 30 0.56 5.57 -4.74
N ALA A 31 -0.52 6.34 -4.62
CA ALA A 31 -1.57 6.37 -5.63
C ALA A 31 -1.05 6.87 -6.98
N ASP A 32 -0.25 7.92 -6.98
CA ASP A 32 0.39 8.44 -8.20
C ASP A 32 1.37 7.41 -8.79
N MET A 33 2.17 6.73 -7.96
CA MET A 33 3.05 5.64 -8.40
C MET A 33 2.28 4.46 -9.02
N HIS A 34 1.11 4.10 -8.50
CA HIS A 34 0.25 3.07 -9.11
C HIS A 34 -0.30 3.49 -10.47
N ILE A 35 -0.64 4.78 -10.64
CA ILE A 35 -1.05 5.32 -11.93
C ILE A 35 0.13 5.33 -12.92
N MET A 36 1.33 5.72 -12.46
CA MET A 36 2.55 5.62 -13.26
C MET A 36 2.81 4.19 -13.72
N GLN A 37 2.72 3.20 -12.81
CA GLN A 37 2.84 1.79 -13.17
C GLN A 37 1.86 1.40 -14.27
N ALA A 38 0.58 1.75 -14.12
CA ALA A 38 -0.45 1.47 -15.12
C ALA A 38 -0.22 2.18 -16.47
N THR A 39 0.50 3.30 -16.46
CA THR A 39 0.78 4.11 -17.65
C THR A 39 2.00 3.60 -18.42
N PHE A 40 3.05 3.20 -17.70
CA PHE A 40 4.35 2.85 -18.29
C PHE A 40 4.55 1.34 -18.49
N GLN A 41 3.91 0.49 -17.68
CA GLN A 41 4.08 -0.95 -17.78
C GLN A 41 3.42 -1.49 -19.06
N ARG A 42 4.24 -2.01 -19.98
CA ARG A 42 3.79 -2.48 -21.30
C ARG A 42 3.50 -3.98 -21.36
N ASN A 43 4.16 -4.78 -20.53
CA ASN A 43 4.10 -6.25 -20.60
C ASN A 43 3.37 -6.82 -19.37
N ASP A 44 2.52 -7.82 -19.62
CA ASP A 44 1.83 -8.64 -18.61
C ASP A 44 1.10 -7.85 -17.50
N ALA A 45 0.77 -6.58 -17.77
CA ALA A 45 0.12 -5.68 -16.82
C ALA A 45 -1.41 -5.85 -16.83
N ILE A 46 -1.96 -6.30 -17.95
CA ILE A 46 -3.39 -6.39 -18.24
C ILE A 46 -3.65 -7.75 -18.90
N LEU A 47 -4.63 -8.48 -18.38
CA LEU A 47 -5.05 -9.79 -18.92
C LEU A 47 -6.05 -9.61 -20.07
N ASP A 48 -7.07 -8.77 -19.87
CA ASP A 48 -8.15 -8.48 -20.81
C ASP A 48 -8.75 -7.08 -20.57
N GLU A 49 -9.80 -6.71 -21.31
CA GLU A 49 -10.44 -5.40 -21.19
C GLU A 49 -11.08 -5.17 -19.81
N ASP A 50 -11.69 -6.20 -19.24
CA ASP A 50 -12.36 -6.10 -17.95
C ASP A 50 -11.34 -5.91 -16.83
N ASP A 51 -10.24 -6.67 -16.86
CA ASP A 51 -9.10 -6.49 -15.96
C ASP A 51 -8.49 -5.08 -16.09
N ALA A 52 -8.38 -4.54 -17.30
CA ALA A 52 -7.92 -3.16 -17.51
C ALA A 52 -8.85 -2.14 -16.83
N ARG A 53 -10.16 -2.31 -17.02
CA ARG A 53 -11.20 -1.44 -16.46
C ARG A 53 -11.21 -1.49 -14.94
N ASP A 54 -11.21 -2.68 -14.35
CA ASP A 54 -11.22 -2.88 -12.91
C ASP A 54 -9.97 -2.29 -12.26
N LYS A 55 -8.80 -2.56 -12.85
CA LYS A 55 -7.52 -1.97 -12.43
C LYS A 55 -7.52 -0.45 -12.50
N PHE A 56 -8.09 0.14 -13.55
CA PHE A 56 -8.19 1.59 -13.70
C PHE A 56 -9.13 2.20 -12.64
N VAL A 57 -10.32 1.62 -12.48
CA VAL A 57 -11.31 2.08 -11.50
C VAL A 57 -10.76 1.97 -10.08
N ALA A 58 -10.18 0.82 -9.71
CA ALA A 58 -9.59 0.60 -8.39
C ALA A 58 -8.50 1.63 -8.07
N ARG A 59 -7.58 1.89 -9.01
CA ARG A 59 -6.52 2.90 -8.81
C ARG A 59 -7.08 4.32 -8.72
N ARG A 60 -8.12 4.66 -9.48
CA ARG A 60 -8.75 5.98 -9.42
C ARG A 60 -9.50 6.19 -8.10
N LEU A 61 -10.20 5.17 -7.62
CA LEU A 61 -10.87 5.19 -6.32
C LEU A 61 -9.86 5.31 -5.18
N PHE A 62 -8.77 4.51 -5.22
CA PHE A 62 -7.68 4.61 -4.26
C PHE A 62 -7.09 6.02 -4.21
N ARG A 63 -6.79 6.61 -5.37
CA ARG A 63 -6.28 7.99 -5.46
C ARG A 63 -7.24 9.02 -4.87
N ARG A 64 -8.55 8.88 -5.12
CA ARG A 64 -9.57 9.76 -4.53
C ARG A 64 -9.60 9.65 -3.00
N LEU A 65 -9.57 8.43 -2.48
CA LEU A 65 -9.52 8.18 -1.04
C LEU A 65 -8.27 8.79 -0.41
N ALA A 66 -7.10 8.57 -1.02
CA ALA A 66 -5.82 9.11 -0.55
C ALA A 66 -5.81 10.64 -0.49
N MET A 67 -6.31 11.30 -1.54
CA MET A 67 -6.41 12.75 -1.58
C MET A 67 -7.43 13.31 -0.57
N SER A 68 -8.50 12.57 -0.29
CA SER A 68 -9.57 13.02 0.60
C SER A 68 -9.22 12.97 2.09
N GLY A 69 -8.08 12.37 2.46
CA GLY A 69 -7.72 12.13 3.87
C GLY A 69 -8.61 11.08 4.55
N ARG A 70 -9.61 10.52 3.86
CA ARG A 70 -10.58 9.56 4.43
C ARG A 70 -10.04 8.15 4.71
N PHE A 71 -8.71 8.00 4.75
CA PHE A 71 -8.09 6.90 5.50
C PHE A 71 -8.10 7.19 7.01
N GLU A 72 -8.39 8.43 7.40
CA GLU A 72 -8.64 8.88 8.76
C GLU A 72 -9.95 8.29 9.29
N ALA A 73 -9.77 7.20 10.01
CA ALA A 73 -10.44 6.85 11.23
C ALA A 73 -11.53 7.75 11.85
N ASP A 74 -12.57 7.06 12.32
CA ASP A 74 -13.66 7.62 13.11
C ASP A 74 -13.32 7.74 14.62
N ASP A 75 -12.14 7.27 15.08
CA ASP A 75 -11.74 7.21 16.50
C ASP A 75 -10.50 8.10 16.77
N PRO A 76 -10.50 8.98 17.81
CA PRO A 76 -9.34 9.81 18.16
C PRO A 76 -8.04 9.04 18.51
N ARG A 77 -8.11 7.73 18.80
CA ARG A 77 -6.90 6.88 18.93
C ARG A 77 -6.15 6.71 17.61
N ASP A 78 -6.85 6.89 16.50
CA ASP A 78 -6.28 6.71 15.18
C ASP A 78 -5.55 7.96 14.67
N GLU A 79 -5.77 9.17 15.22
CA GLU A 79 -4.92 10.34 14.94
C GLU A 79 -3.47 10.10 15.36
N ILE A 80 -3.27 9.38 16.48
CA ILE A 80 -1.93 8.95 16.95
C ILE A 80 -1.37 7.86 16.02
N LEU A 81 -2.22 6.98 15.50
CA LEU A 81 -1.79 5.93 14.58
C LEU A 81 -1.49 6.48 13.19
N ASP A 82 -2.16 7.56 12.77
CA ASP A 82 -2.02 8.21 11.47
C ASP A 82 -0.65 8.87 11.31
N THR A 83 -0.09 9.35 12.41
CA THR A 83 1.30 9.85 12.48
C THR A 83 2.34 8.76 12.74
N SER A 84 1.92 7.51 12.98
CA SER A 84 2.82 6.40 13.30
C SER A 84 3.06 5.49 12.10
N PHE A 85 4.33 5.38 11.70
CA PHE A 85 4.78 4.43 10.69
C PHE A 85 5.42 3.22 11.37
N ARG A 86 5.11 2.02 10.88
CA ARG A 86 5.68 0.75 11.37
C ARG A 86 6.36 0.00 10.24
N LEU A 87 7.36 -0.78 10.60
CA LEU A 87 8.01 -1.73 9.69
C LEU A 87 7.18 -3.01 9.63
N TYR A 88 6.84 -3.42 8.42
CA TYR A 88 6.18 -4.67 8.08
C TYR A 88 7.09 -5.53 7.22
N SER A 89 6.80 -6.82 7.14
CA SER A 89 7.38 -7.74 6.15
C SER A 89 6.26 -8.66 5.67
N GLU A 90 6.18 -8.87 4.35
CA GLU A 90 5.19 -9.81 3.77
C GLU A 90 5.61 -11.27 3.93
N ASP A 91 6.88 -11.54 4.27
CA ASP A 91 7.45 -12.89 4.32
C ASP A 91 7.90 -13.32 5.73
N LEU A 92 7.02 -13.16 6.71
CA LEU A 92 7.22 -13.64 8.08
C LEU A 92 6.84 -15.12 8.25
N ARG A 93 7.28 -15.98 7.32
CA ARG A 93 7.05 -17.43 7.41
C ARG A 93 7.89 -18.04 8.54
N PRO A 94 7.46 -19.17 9.14
CA PRO A 94 8.19 -19.81 10.24
C PRO A 94 9.65 -20.12 9.93
N SER A 95 10.00 -20.42 8.67
CA SER A 95 11.37 -20.66 8.21
C SER A 95 12.30 -19.46 8.42
N ASN A 96 11.74 -18.25 8.51
CA ASN A 96 12.47 -17.00 8.65
C ASN A 96 12.57 -16.55 10.13
N VAL A 97 12.05 -17.35 11.06
CA VAL A 97 12.07 -17.07 12.50
C VAL A 97 13.05 -18.01 13.19
N LEU A 98 14.09 -17.45 13.79
CA LEU A 98 15.09 -18.19 14.54
C LEU A 98 14.61 -18.41 15.97
N ILE A 99 14.75 -19.64 16.47
CA ILE A 99 14.41 -20.02 17.84
C ILE A 99 15.63 -20.61 18.56
N ASP A 100 15.70 -20.41 19.87
CA ASP A 100 16.69 -21.07 20.73
C ASP A 100 16.24 -22.47 21.18
N GLU A 101 17.11 -23.15 21.95
CA GLU A 101 16.84 -24.47 22.55
C GLU A 101 15.62 -24.50 23.48
N LYS A 102 15.17 -23.33 23.96
CA LYS A 102 13.99 -23.15 24.82
C LYS A 102 12.75 -22.74 24.03
N LEU A 103 12.79 -22.86 22.69
CA LEU A 103 11.72 -22.47 21.77
C LEU A 103 11.36 -20.98 21.85
N ARG A 104 12.30 -20.11 22.23
CA ARG A 104 12.10 -18.67 22.26
C ARG A 104 12.58 -18.05 20.96
N VAL A 105 11.82 -17.12 20.40
CA VAL A 105 12.25 -16.34 19.24
C VAL A 105 13.48 -15.51 19.61
N VAL A 106 14.58 -15.71 18.89
CA VAL A 106 15.84 -14.98 19.08
C VAL A 106 16.19 -14.07 17.91
N GLY A 107 15.52 -14.23 16.78
CA GLY A 107 15.73 -13.37 15.62
C GLY A 107 14.74 -13.65 14.51
N VAL A 108 14.61 -12.67 13.62
CA VAL A 108 13.89 -12.80 12.35
C VAL A 108 14.88 -12.42 11.26
N ILE A 109 15.00 -13.27 10.25
CA ILE A 109 15.88 -13.07 9.10
C ILE A 109 15.05 -12.79 7.85
N ASP A 110 15.74 -12.61 6.73
CA ASP A 110 15.11 -12.51 5.41
C ASP A 110 14.16 -11.30 5.26
N TRP A 111 14.70 -10.11 5.53
CA TRP A 111 13.97 -8.84 5.49
C TRP A 111 13.87 -8.23 4.08
N GLU A 112 14.06 -9.00 3.00
CA GLU A 112 14.06 -8.46 1.64
C GLU A 112 12.69 -7.90 1.18
N PHE A 113 11.61 -8.39 1.81
CA PHE A 113 10.23 -7.92 1.61
C PHE A 113 9.76 -6.96 2.72
N ALA A 114 10.68 -6.35 3.45
CA ALA A 114 10.34 -5.39 4.48
C ALA A 114 9.94 -4.03 3.89
N PHE A 115 8.89 -3.42 4.42
CA PHE A 115 8.41 -2.11 3.99
C PHE A 115 7.80 -1.32 5.15
N ILE A 116 7.79 0.01 5.01
CA ILE A 116 7.21 0.91 6.00
C ILE A 116 5.78 1.28 5.57
N ARG A 117 4.83 1.22 6.51
CA ARG A 117 3.42 1.61 6.27
C ARG A 117 2.86 2.31 7.52
N SER A 118 1.85 3.15 7.32
CA SER A 118 1.08 3.72 8.44
C SER A 118 0.38 2.63 9.25
N ALA A 119 0.37 2.78 10.56
CA ALA A 119 -0.20 1.79 11.48
C ALA A 119 -1.74 1.71 11.41
N VAL A 120 -2.42 2.73 10.88
CA VAL A 120 -3.88 2.78 10.70
C VAL A 120 -4.36 1.64 9.79
N ASP A 121 -3.56 1.28 8.78
CA ASP A 121 -3.92 0.24 7.82
C ASP A 121 -3.73 -1.19 8.34
N ALA A 122 -2.95 -1.37 9.38
CA ALA A 122 -2.60 -2.69 9.92
C ALA A 122 -3.78 -3.38 10.61
N THR A 123 -4.73 -2.59 11.12
CA THR A 123 -5.95 -3.07 11.75
C THR A 123 -7.06 -3.33 10.72
N SER A 124 -6.97 -2.74 9.52
CA SER A 124 -7.87 -2.97 8.39
C SER A 124 -7.47 -4.19 7.58
N GLN A 125 -7.45 -5.35 8.23
CA GLN A 125 -7.27 -6.63 7.56
C GLN A 125 -8.54 -7.00 6.77
N LYS A 126 -8.80 -6.31 5.65
CA LYS A 126 -9.67 -6.72 4.52
C LYS A 126 -9.68 -5.62 3.44
N PRO A 127 -9.07 -5.85 2.26
CA PRO A 127 -9.28 -5.04 1.05
C PRO A 127 -10.77 -4.90 0.67
N ARG A 128 -11.63 -5.82 1.14
CA ARG A 128 -13.09 -5.81 0.90
C ARG A 128 -13.85 -4.74 1.69
N VAL A 129 -13.30 -4.21 2.79
CA VAL A 129 -13.97 -3.17 3.60
C VAL A 129 -13.80 -1.79 2.97
N LEU A 130 -12.65 -1.52 2.35
CA LEU A 130 -12.40 -0.29 1.60
C LEU A 130 -13.33 -0.15 0.39
N ALA A 131 -13.58 -1.25 -0.34
CA ALA A 131 -14.54 -1.26 -1.44
C ALA A 131 -15.96 -0.91 -0.96
N ARG A 132 -16.42 -1.50 0.16
CA ARG A 132 -17.76 -1.24 0.71
C ARG A 132 -17.95 0.21 1.18
N ARG A 133 -16.90 0.84 1.74
CA ARG A 133 -16.92 2.26 2.15
C ARG A 133 -17.03 3.23 0.98
N VAL A 134 -16.57 2.88 -0.22
CA VAL A 134 -16.78 3.71 -1.43
C VAL A 134 -18.24 3.68 -1.86
N TYR A 135 -18.93 2.52 -1.75
CA TYR A 135 -20.34 2.40 -2.17
C TYR A 135 -21.35 3.00 -1.19
N GLU A 136 -21.03 3.07 0.11
CA GLU A 136 -21.96 3.61 1.12
C GLU A 136 -21.91 5.15 1.26
N VAL A 137 -20.84 5.80 0.77
CA VAL A 137 -20.68 7.27 0.86
C VAL A 137 -21.31 8.00 -0.33
N ASP A 138 -21.27 7.41 -1.53
CA ASP A 138 -21.89 7.98 -2.74
C ASP A 138 -23.31 7.42 -2.93
N GLY A 139 -24.20 7.71 -1.99
CA GLY A 139 -25.64 7.41 -2.06
C GLY A 139 -26.38 8.19 -3.16
N SER A 140 -25.85 8.26 -4.38
CA SER A 140 -26.49 8.84 -5.57
C SER A 140 -25.74 8.41 -6.84
N ILE A 141 -26.29 7.42 -7.55
CA ILE A 141 -26.37 7.45 -9.01
C ILE A 141 -27.83 7.76 -9.34
#